data_AF-A0A9Q0P4U0-F1
#
_entry.id   AF-A0A9Q0P4U0-F1
#
_cell.length_a   1.000
_cell.length_b   1.000
_cell.length_c   1.000
_cell.angle_alpha   90.00
_cell.angle_beta   90.00
_cell.angle_gamma   90.00
#
_symmetry.space_group_name_H-M   'P 1'
#
loop_
_entity.id
_entity.type
_entity.pdbx_description
1 polymer ?
#
loop_
_entity_poly.entity_id
_entity_poly.type
_entity_poly.pdbx_seq_one_letter_code
_entity_poly.pdbx_strand_id
1 'polypeptide(L)'
;MHFTLDSLQFYFSGRADLVRFVKEIQAQGLYACLRIGPFIESEWTYGGLPFWLHDIPGIVFRSDNEPFKVENEYKMVEAAFHEKGPSYVRWAAAMAVNLQTGVPWVMCKQDDAPDPVINSCNGMRCGETFAGPNSPNKPSIWTEDWT
;
A
#
# COMPACT_ATOMS: atom_id res chain seq x y z
N MET A 1 14.33 3.66 -0.96
CA MET A 1 14.27 2.68 -2.08
C MET A 1 15.19 1.53 -1.72
N HIS A 2 14.65 0.31 -1.68
CA HIS A 2 15.39 -0.90 -1.27
C HIS A 2 15.95 -1.71 -2.45
N PHE A 3 15.84 -1.17 -3.66
CA PHE A 3 16.46 -1.70 -4.87
C PHE A 3 17.47 -0.69 -5.38
N THR A 4 18.65 -1.17 -5.77
CA THR A 4 19.63 -0.31 -6.43
C THR A 4 19.21 -0.04 -7.87
N LEU A 5 19.46 1.17 -8.38
CA LEU A 5 19.08 1.55 -9.75
C LEU A 5 19.82 0.73 -10.83
N ASP A 6 21.01 0.22 -10.49
CA ASP A 6 21.93 -0.40 -11.46
C ASP A 6 22.02 -1.93 -11.32
N SER A 7 21.32 -2.54 -10.37
CA SER A 7 21.33 -4.00 -10.19
C SER A 7 20.07 -4.52 -9.50
N LEU A 8 19.69 -5.78 -9.78
CA LEU A 8 18.61 -6.53 -9.08
C LEU A 8 18.99 -6.89 -7.62
N GLN A 9 19.74 -6.02 -6.94
CA GLN A 9 20.19 -6.22 -5.56
C GLN A 9 19.38 -5.38 -4.58
N PHE A 10 19.14 -5.98 -3.43
CA PHE A 10 18.46 -5.35 -2.31
C PHE A 10 19.44 -4.51 -1.46
N TYR A 11 18.97 -3.38 -0.95
CA TYR A 11 19.72 -2.50 -0.05
C TYR A 11 18.94 -2.24 1.25
N PHE A 12 19.48 -2.73 2.37
CA PHE A 12 18.88 -2.64 3.72
C PHE A 12 19.89 -2.14 4.78
N SER A 13 20.76 -1.19 4.42
CA SER A 13 21.81 -0.68 5.31
C SER A 13 21.71 0.82 5.56
N GLY A 14 22.38 1.29 6.61
CA GLY A 14 22.36 2.70 7.02
C GLY A 14 20.92 3.17 7.31
N ARG A 15 20.49 4.25 6.64
CA ARG A 15 19.11 4.77 6.79
C ARG A 15 18.03 3.86 6.19
N ALA A 16 18.41 2.87 5.37
CA ALA A 16 17.49 1.94 4.74
C ALA A 16 17.33 0.63 5.54
N ASP A 17 17.89 0.55 6.75
CA ASP A 17 17.72 -0.61 7.62
C ASP A 17 16.35 -0.57 8.32
N LEU A 18 15.34 -1.09 7.62
CA LEU A 18 13.96 -1.15 8.10
C LEU A 18 13.82 -1.97 9.39
N VAL A 19 14.55 -3.08 9.50
CA VAL A 19 14.48 -3.97 10.67
C VAL A 19 15.01 -3.25 11.90
N ARG A 20 16.14 -2.54 11.78
CA ARG A 20 16.67 -1.71 12.87
C ARG A 20 15.66 -0.63 13.29
N PHE A 21 15.02 0.04 12.33
CA PHE A 21 14.02 1.07 12.63
C PHE A 21 12.81 0.49 13.40
N VAL A 22 12.27 -0.64 12.96
CA VAL A 22 11.15 -1.29 13.66
C VAL A 22 11.54 -1.77 15.06
N LYS A 23 12.77 -2.28 15.23
CA LYS A 23 13.30 -2.63 16.56
C LYS A 23 13.43 -1.43 17.47
N GLU A 24 13.80 -0.26 16.94
CA GLU A 24 13.85 0.97 17.72
C GLU A 24 12.45 1.41 18.16
N ILE A 25 11.45 1.36 17.27
CA ILE A 25 10.04 1.61 17.64
C ILE A 25 9.62 0.71 18.80
N GLN A 26 9.95 -0.58 18.72
CA GLN A 26 9.68 -1.54 19.78
C GLN A 26 10.42 -1.19 21.08
N ALA A 27 11.68 -0.77 21.01
CA ALA A 27 12.47 -0.39 22.19
C ALA A 27 11.87 0.82 22.94
N GLN A 28 11.17 1.70 22.22
CA GLN A 28 10.45 2.84 22.79
C GLN A 28 9.02 2.47 23.25
N GLY A 29 8.62 1.19 23.17
CA GLY A 29 7.30 0.73 23.59
C GLY A 29 6.15 1.18 22.66
N LEU A 30 6.46 1.53 21.42
CA LEU A 30 5.49 1.98 20.43
C LEU A 30 5.08 0.84 19.47
N TYR A 31 3.96 1.02 18.78
CA TYR A 31 3.53 0.16 17.68
C TYR A 31 3.89 0.79 16.33
N ALA A 32 4.00 -0.05 15.30
CA ALA A 32 4.24 0.39 13.92
C ALA A 32 3.03 0.04 13.03
N CYS A 33 2.57 1.02 12.25
CA CYS A 33 1.72 0.79 11.09
C CYS A 33 2.63 0.77 9.84
N LEU A 34 2.92 -0.41 9.30
CA LEU A 34 3.85 -0.57 8.18
C LEU A 34 3.11 -0.53 6.83
N ARG A 35 3.25 0.58 6.10
CA ARG A 35 2.70 0.76 4.75
C ARG A 35 3.73 0.29 3.72
N ILE A 36 3.64 -0.99 3.34
CA ILE A 36 4.64 -1.67 2.50
C ILE A 36 4.63 -1.14 1.05
N GLY A 37 3.47 -0.70 0.56
CA GLY A 37 3.29 -0.34 -0.84
C GLY A 37 3.21 -1.56 -1.75
N PRO A 38 3.62 -1.41 -3.02
CA PRO A 38 4.98 -1.08 -3.44
C PRO A 38 5.03 0.30 -4.10
N PHE A 39 3.91 0.76 -4.65
CA PHE A 39 3.60 2.15 -4.85
C PHE A 39 3.19 2.69 -3.48
N ILE A 40 3.80 3.77 -3.02
CA ILE A 40 3.53 4.41 -1.73
C ILE A 40 3.17 5.88 -1.88
N GLU A 41 3.18 6.40 -3.10
CA GLU A 41 3.09 7.84 -3.38
C GLU A 41 4.16 8.62 -2.58
N SER A 42 3.77 9.27 -1.48
CA SER A 42 4.66 9.90 -0.48
C SER A 42 5.56 11.00 -1.06
N GLU A 43 5.14 11.64 -2.17
CA GLU A 43 5.93 12.63 -2.91
C GLU A 43 7.35 12.13 -3.23
N TRP A 44 7.50 10.80 -3.34
CA TRP A 44 8.78 10.14 -3.51
C TRP A 44 9.02 9.83 -4.99
N THR A 45 10.30 9.73 -5.36
CA THR A 45 10.71 9.42 -6.74
C THR A 45 9.97 8.18 -7.24
N TYR A 46 9.22 8.37 -8.33
CA TYR A 46 8.42 7.35 -9.01
C TYR A 46 7.40 6.62 -8.10
N GLY A 47 6.92 7.31 -7.06
CA GLY A 47 5.99 6.74 -6.07
C GLY A 47 6.56 5.54 -5.31
N GLY A 48 7.90 5.41 -5.25
CA GLY A 48 8.60 4.29 -4.64
C GLY A 48 8.91 3.12 -5.57
N LEU A 49 8.33 3.09 -6.77
CA LEU A 49 8.58 2.02 -7.74
C LEU A 49 10.01 2.12 -8.31
N PRO A 50 10.72 1.00 -8.52
CA PRO A 50 12.02 1.03 -9.20
C PRO A 50 11.86 1.47 -10.66
N PHE A 51 12.72 2.37 -11.12
CA PHE A 51 12.63 2.92 -12.48
C PHE A 51 12.74 1.83 -13.57
N TRP A 52 13.61 0.84 -13.39
CA TRP A 52 13.81 -0.27 -14.34
C TRP A 52 12.55 -1.11 -14.59
N LEU A 53 11.54 -1.02 -13.72
CA LEU A 53 10.27 -1.72 -13.89
C LEU A 53 9.51 -1.21 -15.12
N HIS A 54 9.72 0.04 -15.53
CA HIS A 54 9.13 0.62 -16.73
C HIS A 54 9.53 -0.12 -18.01
N ASP A 55 10.77 -0.64 -18.07
CA ASP A 55 11.34 -1.18 -19.30
C ASP A 55 11.04 -2.67 -19.49
N ILE A 56 10.31 -3.29 -18.56
CA ILE A 56 9.88 -4.69 -18.69
C ILE A 56 8.70 -4.78 -19.67
N PRO A 57 8.82 -5.57 -20.75
CA PRO A 57 7.74 -5.71 -21.73
C PRO A 57 6.43 -6.17 -21.09
N GLY A 58 5.34 -5.45 -21.39
CA GLY A 58 3.99 -5.78 -20.91
C GLY A 58 3.66 -5.27 -19.51
N ILE A 59 4.53 -4.49 -18.86
CA ILE A 59 4.20 -3.83 -17.60
C ILE A 59 3.24 -2.67 -17.81
N VAL A 60 2.18 -2.67 -16.99
CA VAL A 60 1.29 -1.53 -16.78
C VAL A 60 1.22 -1.29 -15.28
N PHE A 61 1.72 -0.17 -14.78
CA PHE A 61 1.73 0.05 -13.33
C PHE A 61 0.32 0.08 -12.77
N ARG A 62 0.18 -0.47 -11.56
CA ARG A 62 -1.08 -0.46 -10.80
C ARG A 62 -2.21 -1.02 -11.66
N SER A 63 -2.00 -2.17 -12.29
CA SER A 63 -3.01 -2.80 -13.14
C SER A 63 -2.88 -4.30 -13.08
N ASP A 64 -3.92 -5.01 -13.50
CA ASP A 64 -3.90 -6.47 -13.57
C ASP A 64 -3.05 -6.94 -14.77
N ASN A 65 -1.72 -7.04 -14.53
CA ASN A 65 -0.77 -7.72 -15.39
C ASN A 65 0.18 -8.59 -14.56
N GLU A 66 0.51 -9.77 -15.09
CA GLU A 66 1.32 -10.77 -14.40
C GLU A 66 2.69 -10.29 -13.90
N PRO A 67 3.42 -9.39 -14.59
CA PRO A 67 4.77 -9.03 -14.14
C PRO A 67 4.83 -8.15 -12.88
N PHE A 68 3.75 -7.46 -12.50
CA PHE A 68 3.80 -6.58 -11.32
C PHE A 68 2.42 -6.28 -10.72
N LYS A 69 2.18 -6.67 -9.47
CA LYS A 69 0.97 -6.31 -8.72
C LYS A 69 1.28 -6.18 -7.23
N VAL A 70 1.06 -5.02 -6.58
CA VAL A 70 0.84 -4.76 -5.12
C VAL A 70 0.34 -3.27 -4.97
N GLU A 71 -0.35 -2.83 -3.89
CA GLU A 71 -1.24 -1.64 -3.86
C GLU A 71 -0.97 -0.53 -2.78
N ASN A 72 -1.34 0.75 -3.11
CA ASN A 72 -1.64 1.90 -2.21
C ASN A 72 -2.50 2.95 -2.96
N GLU A 73 -3.52 3.55 -2.31
CA GLU A 73 -4.46 4.57 -2.83
C GLU A 73 -5.04 4.30 -4.25
N TYR A 74 -5.47 3.08 -4.54
CA TYR A 74 -5.83 2.67 -5.90
C TYR A 74 -7.19 3.15 -6.39
N LYS A 75 -8.13 3.44 -5.50
CA LYS A 75 -9.47 3.88 -5.90
C LYS A 75 -9.47 5.10 -6.82
N MET A 76 -8.51 5.99 -6.64
CA MET A 76 -8.34 7.19 -7.48
C MET A 76 -8.09 6.86 -8.96
N VAL A 77 -7.54 5.67 -9.26
CA VAL A 77 -7.18 5.24 -10.61
C VAL A 77 -7.92 3.99 -11.06
N GLU A 78 -8.63 3.30 -10.18
CA GLU A 78 -9.32 2.04 -10.46
C GLU A 78 -10.23 2.14 -11.69
N ALA A 79 -11.03 3.23 -11.77
CA ALA A 79 -11.96 3.45 -12.87
C ALA A 79 -11.26 3.55 -14.24
N ALA A 80 -10.02 4.04 -14.30
CA ALA A 80 -9.25 4.10 -15.55
C ALA A 80 -8.97 2.69 -16.11
N PHE A 81 -8.96 1.66 -15.26
CA PHE A 81 -8.64 0.29 -15.66
C PHE A 81 -9.86 -0.59 -15.93
N HIS A 82 -11.08 -0.03 -15.89
CA HIS A 82 -12.32 -0.74 -16.22
C HIS A 82 -12.40 -2.09 -15.48
N GLU A 83 -12.62 -3.20 -16.19
CA GLU A 83 -12.74 -4.55 -15.60
C GLU A 83 -11.47 -5.03 -14.89
N LYS A 84 -10.29 -4.49 -15.25
CA LYS A 84 -9.01 -4.85 -14.62
C LYS A 84 -8.81 -4.18 -13.26
N GLY A 85 -9.52 -3.09 -12.98
CA GLY A 85 -9.45 -2.37 -11.71
C GLY A 85 -9.92 -3.24 -10.52
N PRO A 86 -11.19 -3.68 -10.53
CA PRO A 86 -11.73 -4.51 -9.44
C PRO A 86 -11.00 -5.85 -9.29
N SER A 87 -10.55 -6.47 -10.39
CA SER A 87 -9.77 -7.72 -10.36
C SER A 87 -8.45 -7.52 -9.60
N TYR A 88 -7.75 -6.41 -9.89
CA TYR A 88 -6.51 -6.04 -9.24
C TYR A 88 -6.67 -5.83 -7.72
N VAL A 89 -7.71 -5.10 -7.29
CA VAL A 89 -8.01 -4.85 -5.87
C VAL A 89 -8.21 -6.16 -5.11
N ARG A 90 -9.02 -7.07 -5.67
CA ARG A 90 -9.28 -8.39 -5.06
C ARG A 90 -8.01 -9.24 -4.99
N TRP A 91 -7.21 -9.26 -6.05
CA TRP A 91 -5.94 -9.98 -6.07
C TRP A 91 -4.97 -9.42 -5.01
N ALA A 92 -4.84 -8.10 -4.90
CA ALA A 92 -3.91 -7.45 -3.99
C ALA A 92 -4.27 -7.73 -2.52
N ALA A 93 -5.56 -7.60 -2.18
CA ALA A 93 -6.06 -7.94 -0.86
C ALA A 93 -5.87 -9.43 -0.53
N ALA A 94 -6.21 -10.33 -1.47
CA ALA A 94 -6.04 -11.77 -1.27
C ALA A 94 -4.56 -12.15 -1.08
N MET A 95 -3.66 -11.59 -1.89
CA MET A 95 -2.22 -11.81 -1.77
C MET A 95 -1.70 -11.35 -0.40
N ALA A 96 -2.07 -10.15 0.05
CA ALA A 96 -1.66 -9.62 1.35
C ALA A 96 -2.17 -10.49 2.51
N VAL A 97 -3.44 -10.86 2.49
CA VAL A 97 -4.06 -11.71 3.53
C VAL A 97 -3.43 -13.11 3.56
N ASN A 98 -3.08 -13.67 2.39
CA ASN A 98 -2.43 -14.98 2.29
C ASN A 98 -0.99 -15.01 2.81
N LEU A 99 -0.36 -13.86 3.09
CA LEU A 99 0.93 -13.82 3.78
C LEU A 99 0.82 -14.19 5.27
N GLN A 100 -0.41 -14.28 5.82
CA GLN A 100 -0.67 -14.75 7.19
C GLN A 100 0.17 -14.03 8.26
N THR A 101 0.28 -12.71 8.15
CA THR A 101 1.10 -11.86 9.04
C THR A 101 0.62 -11.84 10.50
N GLY A 102 -0.59 -12.31 10.78
CA GLY A 102 -1.19 -12.33 12.11
C GLY A 102 -1.72 -10.97 12.59
N VAL A 103 -1.66 -9.94 11.75
CA VAL A 103 -2.15 -8.57 12.03
C VAL A 103 -3.10 -8.09 10.92
N PRO A 104 -4.00 -7.12 11.19
CA PRO A 104 -4.93 -6.61 10.19
C PRO A 104 -4.21 -5.91 9.01
N TRP A 105 -4.84 -5.98 7.84
CA TRP A 105 -4.45 -5.23 6.65
C TRP A 105 -5.37 -4.03 6.44
N VAL A 106 -4.79 -2.92 5.94
CA VAL A 106 -5.52 -1.68 5.66
C VAL A 106 -5.25 -1.25 4.22
N MET A 107 -6.30 -0.86 3.49
CA MET A 107 -6.21 -0.19 2.20
C MET A 107 -6.80 1.22 2.32
N CYS A 108 -5.99 2.21 1.98
CA CYS A 108 -6.37 3.62 2.11
C CYS A 108 -7.12 4.13 0.89
N LYS A 109 -8.10 5.01 1.13
CA LYS A 109 -9.05 5.52 0.14
C LYS A 109 -9.72 4.41 -0.70
N GLN A 110 -9.94 3.21 -0.15
CA GLN A 110 -10.45 2.06 -0.91
C GLN A 110 -11.83 1.62 -0.41
N ASP A 111 -12.89 2.24 -0.89
CA ASP A 111 -14.26 2.01 -0.39
C ASP A 111 -14.78 0.57 -0.57
N ASP A 112 -14.24 -0.18 -1.52
CA ASP A 112 -14.58 -1.57 -1.82
C ASP A 112 -13.48 -2.57 -1.41
N ALA A 113 -12.64 -2.21 -0.43
CA ALA A 113 -11.66 -3.12 0.15
C ALA A 113 -12.34 -4.42 0.65
N PRO A 114 -11.99 -5.60 0.11
CA PRO A 114 -12.66 -6.84 0.45
C PRO A 114 -12.29 -7.30 1.87
N ASP A 115 -13.21 -7.99 2.54
CA ASP A 115 -12.92 -8.58 3.85
C ASP A 115 -11.74 -9.57 3.76
N PRO A 116 -10.87 -9.63 4.79
CA PRO A 116 -10.91 -8.90 6.06
C PRO A 116 -10.21 -7.52 6.07
N VAL A 117 -9.86 -6.97 4.90
CA VAL A 117 -9.08 -5.72 4.79
C VAL A 117 -9.91 -4.51 5.21
N ILE A 118 -9.33 -3.63 6.03
CA ILE A 118 -9.98 -2.41 6.52
C ILE A 118 -9.79 -1.28 5.51
N ASN A 119 -10.87 -0.62 5.10
CA ASN A 119 -10.76 0.62 4.34
C ASN A 119 -10.49 1.80 5.29
N SER A 120 -9.60 2.71 4.89
CA SER A 120 -9.26 3.90 5.67
C SER A 120 -9.36 5.19 4.86
N CYS A 121 -9.40 6.32 5.57
CA CYS A 121 -9.46 7.65 4.97
C CYS A 121 -8.10 8.37 5.01
N ASN A 122 -7.85 9.18 3.99
CA ASN A 122 -6.74 10.12 3.89
C ASN A 122 -7.28 11.50 3.48
N GLY A 123 -6.83 12.56 4.13
CA GLY A 123 -7.31 13.92 3.89
C GLY A 123 -7.12 14.82 5.10
N MET A 124 -7.55 16.09 4.99
CA MET A 124 -7.55 17.05 6.12
C MET A 124 -8.81 16.97 7.01
N ARG A 125 -9.89 16.35 6.50
CA ARG A 125 -11.23 16.41 7.10
C ARG A 125 -11.94 15.06 7.05
N CYS A 126 -11.26 13.96 7.36
CA CYS A 126 -11.90 12.64 7.35
C CYS A 126 -13.04 12.52 8.35
N GLY A 127 -13.03 13.28 9.45
CA GLY A 127 -14.17 13.35 10.38
C GLY A 127 -15.48 13.85 9.75
N GLU A 128 -15.41 14.53 8.60
CA GLU A 128 -16.57 15.05 7.87
C GLU A 128 -16.79 14.36 6.52
N THR A 129 -15.70 13.96 5.86
CA THR A 129 -15.71 13.46 4.47
C THR A 129 -15.71 11.94 4.38
N PHE A 130 -15.28 11.24 5.43
CA PHE A 130 -15.27 9.79 5.43
C PHE A 130 -16.67 9.25 5.74
N ALA A 131 -17.27 8.55 4.77
CA ALA A 131 -18.56 7.90 4.95
C ALA A 131 -18.53 6.78 6.02
N GLY A 132 -17.33 6.32 6.38
CA GLY A 132 -17.11 5.26 7.36
C GLY A 132 -16.57 3.97 6.73
N PRO A 133 -16.37 2.94 7.55
CA PRO A 133 -15.92 1.64 7.09
C PRO A 133 -16.96 1.00 6.17
N ASN A 134 -16.49 0.21 5.21
CA ASN A 134 -17.34 -0.48 4.23
C ASN A 134 -18.02 -1.75 4.77
N SER A 135 -17.88 -2.02 6.06
CA SER A 135 -18.52 -3.11 6.79
C SER A 135 -18.74 -2.68 8.25
N PRO A 136 -19.87 -3.03 8.88
CA PRO A 136 -20.17 -2.66 10.26
C PRO A 136 -19.20 -3.27 11.29
N ASN A 137 -18.44 -4.31 10.91
CA ASN A 137 -17.49 -5.00 11.77
C ASN A 137 -16.06 -4.42 11.66
N LYS A 138 -15.85 -3.39 10.86
CA LYS A 138 -14.55 -2.74 10.67
C LYS A 138 -14.50 -1.42 11.45
N PRO A 139 -13.34 -1.05 12.01
CA PRO A 139 -13.17 0.25 12.65
C PRO A 139 -13.04 1.36 11.59
N SER A 140 -13.37 2.60 11.98
CA SER A 140 -12.99 3.78 11.22
C SER A 140 -11.53 4.11 11.49
N ILE A 141 -10.71 4.20 10.43
CA ILE A 141 -9.29 4.55 10.52
C ILE A 141 -8.99 5.73 9.60
N TRP A 142 -8.29 6.73 10.14
CA TRP A 142 -7.72 7.84 9.38
C TRP A 142 -6.20 7.60 9.26
N THR A 143 -5.74 7.20 8.08
CA THR A 143 -4.35 6.77 7.85
C THR A 143 -3.39 7.92 7.52
N GLU A 144 -3.90 9.01 6.92
CA GLU A 144 -3.14 10.23 6.65
C GLU A 144 -3.96 11.45 7.01
N ASP A 145 -3.72 12.00 8.20
CA ASP A 145 -4.17 13.33 8.62
C ASP A 145 -3.16 14.34 8.12
N TRP A 146 -3.49 15.03 7.02
CA TRP A 146 -2.57 15.95 6.37
C TRP A 146 -2.34 17.20 7.22
N THR A 147 -1.11 17.36 7.70
CA THR A 147 -0.65 18.44 8.59
C THR A 147 -0.18 19.69 7.85
#